data_AF-A0A0T5ZZ56-F1
#
_entry.id   AF-A0A0T5ZZ56-F1
#
_cell.length_a   1.000
_cell.length_b   1.000
_cell.length_c   1.000
_cell.angle_alpha   90.00
_cell.angle_beta   90.00
_cell.angle_gamma   90.00
#
_symmetry.space_group_name_H-M   'P 1'
#
loop_
_entity.id
_entity.type
_entity.pdbx_description
1 polymer ?
#
loop_
_entity_poly.entity_id
_entity_poly.type
_entity_poly.pdbx_seq_one_letter_code
_entity_poly.pdbx_strand_id
1 'polypeptide(L)'
;MRVKRILILAPTLVGLFLLQSYFWVPTFEDQVKGDPGRLTRYIETSIGDASILNPTLAADSASAAIHTLVFEGLIDRDLDLSFRGRLAEAWEIFEEAYLTVDETQRLPDGSAATADELLRYLERARAAGEPALKLVRRIDLLPGRSSVEQIEVTEPGPERRNPVKRQIAVTVRQPPRIKFTLREVDQDFFTKIDRLLGGYGDRIDPSRFVQAADPIVTRERAAELVPPTEHNPVVLFRLRKGILFHDGHEFDSGDVKFTYEAIMAPENLSPRVPDFEPVKAVEPLGRYAVKITYKRLFEPGFGSWTMGILPEHLLNRDALRAEAIRAGRDPKDFSLRHSQFNRSPIGSGPFQFDAWKTDQFIRLTRFDRYWEGAPNLREFLFRIIPDLLTAEVTFYAGTSDAYGAQPHQVERLRHDPRFQSFSRLGLGYTYIGYNMRRPIFQDVRVRKALGMAINVEEIIDYVLYAQAERTTGPYPKQTEFYDPTVE
;
A
#
# COMPACT_ATOMS: atom_id res chain seq x y z
N MET A 1 -57.66 48.13 16.60
CA MET A 1 -56.70 48.05 17.73
C MET A 1 -55.99 46.69 17.89
N ARG A 2 -56.60 45.55 17.54
CA ARG A 2 -55.99 44.21 17.77
C ARG A 2 -54.84 43.85 16.81
N VAL A 3 -54.94 44.17 15.52
CA VAL A 3 -53.91 43.84 14.51
C VAL A 3 -52.58 44.55 14.79
N LYS A 4 -52.62 45.83 15.16
CA LYS A 4 -51.42 46.63 15.48
C LYS A 4 -50.67 46.11 16.72
N ARG A 5 -51.39 45.54 17.70
CA ARG A 5 -50.77 44.92 18.88
C ARG A 5 -50.13 43.58 18.55
N ILE A 6 -50.75 42.78 17.68
CA ILE A 6 -50.20 41.49 17.24
C ILE A 6 -48.92 41.70 16.41
N LEU A 7 -48.90 42.69 15.50
CA LEU A 7 -47.74 43.01 14.68
C LEU A 7 -46.53 43.55 15.47
N ILE A 8 -46.74 44.03 16.70
CA ILE A 8 -45.67 44.47 17.59
C ILE A 8 -45.27 43.33 18.53
N LEU A 9 -46.24 42.72 19.22
CA LEU A 9 -45.98 41.70 20.24
C LEU A 9 -45.40 40.41 19.68
N ALA A 10 -45.81 39.96 18.49
CA ALA A 10 -45.31 38.72 17.90
C ALA A 10 -43.81 38.76 17.60
N PRO A 11 -43.28 39.76 16.84
CA PRO A 11 -41.84 39.85 16.63
C PRO A 11 -41.05 40.16 17.90
N THR A 12 -41.62 40.88 18.88
CA THR A 12 -40.96 41.08 20.18
C THR A 12 -40.85 39.78 20.98
N LEU A 13 -41.89 38.94 20.98
CA LEU A 13 -41.87 37.62 21.62
C LEU A 13 -40.90 36.67 20.93
N VAL A 14 -40.87 36.65 19.59
CA VAL A 14 -39.87 35.87 18.83
C VAL A 14 -38.47 36.38 19.11
N GLY A 15 -38.27 37.71 19.15
CA GLY A 15 -37.00 38.32 19.50
C GLY A 15 -36.51 37.93 20.90
N LEU A 16 -37.40 37.96 21.91
CA LEU A 16 -37.10 37.49 23.27
C LEU A 16 -36.82 35.98 23.33
N PHE A 17 -37.57 35.18 22.56
CA PHE A 17 -37.38 33.73 22.45
C PHE A 17 -36.06 33.36 21.74
N LEU A 18 -35.57 34.19 20.82
CA LEU A 18 -34.24 34.04 20.22
C LEU A 18 -33.14 34.61 21.12
N LEU A 19 -33.43 35.64 21.93
CA LEU A 19 -32.47 36.19 22.87
C LEU A 19 -32.09 35.18 23.96
N GLN A 20 -33.05 34.38 24.44
CA GLN A 20 -32.74 33.29 25.39
C GLN A 20 -31.80 32.23 24.80
N SER A 21 -31.81 31.98 23.48
CA SER A 21 -30.87 31.03 22.88
C SER A 21 -29.44 31.55 22.92
N TYR A 22 -29.24 32.87 22.88
CA TYR A 22 -27.92 33.48 23.10
C TYR A 22 -27.35 33.19 24.50
N PHE A 23 -28.21 33.07 25.52
CA PHE A 23 -27.79 32.75 26.90
C PHE A 23 -27.71 31.25 27.18
N TRP A 24 -28.23 30.39 26.29
CA TRP A 24 -28.23 28.92 26.46
C TRP A 24 -27.26 28.20 25.52
N VAL A 25 -26.74 28.88 24.50
CA VAL A 25 -25.59 28.37 23.74
C VAL A 25 -24.38 28.47 24.65
N PRO A 26 -23.75 27.34 25.03
CA PRO A 26 -22.52 27.36 25.80
C PRO A 26 -21.51 28.25 25.07
N THR A 27 -20.93 29.22 25.77
CA THR A 27 -19.87 30.03 25.18
C THR A 27 -18.69 29.12 24.84
N PHE A 28 -17.87 29.49 23.84
CA PHE A 28 -16.63 28.76 23.56
C PHE A 28 -15.76 28.64 24.82
N GLU A 29 -15.80 29.64 25.71
CA GLU A 29 -15.11 29.65 27.00
C GLU A 29 -15.62 28.56 27.96
N ASP A 30 -16.94 28.30 27.99
CA ASP A 30 -17.55 27.25 28.83
C ASP A 30 -17.28 25.84 28.30
N GLN A 31 -16.98 25.66 27.00
CA GLN A 31 -16.49 24.39 26.44
C GLN A 31 -15.03 24.09 26.81
N VAL A 32 -14.29 25.12 27.25
CA VAL A 32 -12.84 25.08 27.52
C VAL A 32 -12.55 25.03 29.03
N LYS A 33 -13.57 25.22 29.89
CA LYS A 33 -13.44 24.98 31.33
C LYS A 33 -13.11 23.51 31.60
N GLY A 34 -11.96 23.31 32.25
CA GLY A 34 -11.25 22.04 32.44
C GLY A 34 -12.13 20.82 32.67
N ASP A 35 -12.49 20.14 31.57
CA ASP A 35 -12.94 18.76 31.56
C ASP A 35 -11.75 17.90 32.02
N PRO A 36 -11.80 17.21 33.18
CA PRO A 36 -10.73 16.31 33.60
C PRO A 36 -10.44 15.22 32.57
N GLY A 37 -11.43 14.87 31.75
CA GLY A 37 -11.29 13.94 30.62
C GLY A 37 -10.40 14.47 29.49
N ARG A 38 -10.19 15.79 29.40
CA ARG A 38 -9.36 16.44 28.37
C ARG A 38 -7.90 15.98 28.39
N LEU A 39 -7.35 15.67 29.56
CA LEU A 39 -5.98 15.15 29.71
C LEU A 39 -5.78 13.78 29.07
N THR A 40 -6.87 13.04 28.86
CA THR A 40 -6.85 11.69 28.26
C THR A 40 -7.47 11.65 26.86
N ARG A 41 -7.84 12.81 26.31
CA ARG A 41 -8.42 12.95 24.96
C ARG A 41 -7.46 13.76 24.10
N TYR A 42 -7.15 13.24 22.92
CA TYR A 42 -6.44 13.99 21.89
C TYR A 42 -7.41 14.38 20.78
N ILE A 43 -7.40 15.63 20.36
CA ILE A 43 -8.27 16.21 19.33
C ILE A 43 -7.38 16.75 18.22
N GLU A 44 -7.52 16.18 17.03
CA GLU A 44 -6.87 16.65 15.81
C GLU A 44 -7.94 17.19 14.85
N THR A 45 -7.64 18.29 14.17
CA THR A 45 -8.52 18.85 13.14
C THR A 45 -8.05 18.47 11.75
N SER A 46 -8.99 18.13 10.88
CA SER A 46 -8.74 17.86 9.46
C SER A 46 -9.62 18.74 8.57
N ILE A 47 -9.05 19.20 7.46
CA ILE A 47 -9.78 19.95 6.43
C ILE A 47 -10.64 19.08 5.52
N GLY A 48 -10.53 17.75 5.64
CA GLY A 48 -11.33 16.79 4.88
C GLY A 48 -11.82 15.64 5.76
N ASP A 49 -13.04 15.17 5.49
CA ASP A 49 -13.55 13.92 6.06
C ASP A 49 -12.92 12.71 5.35
N ALA A 50 -12.86 11.58 6.06
CA ALA A 50 -12.47 10.32 5.44
C ALA A 50 -13.50 9.92 4.37
N SER A 51 -13.07 9.19 3.34
CA SER A 51 -14.00 8.64 2.35
C SER A 51 -14.41 7.21 2.69
N ILE A 52 -13.45 6.41 3.16
CA ILE A 52 -13.60 4.99 3.48
C ILE A 52 -12.53 4.57 4.48
N LEU A 53 -12.92 3.87 5.54
CA LEU A 53 -12.01 3.45 6.61
C LEU A 53 -11.42 2.04 6.42
N ASN A 54 -11.58 1.48 5.23
CA ASN A 54 -10.94 0.23 4.85
C ASN A 54 -9.61 0.55 4.14
N PRO A 55 -8.44 0.16 4.70
CA PRO A 55 -7.14 0.57 4.19
C PRO A 55 -6.84 0.03 2.79
N THR A 56 -7.45 -1.10 2.40
CA THR A 56 -7.24 -1.69 1.06
C THR A 56 -8.04 -0.99 -0.03
N LEU A 57 -9.05 -0.19 0.34
CA LEU A 57 -9.93 0.52 -0.61
C LEU A 57 -9.70 2.03 -0.63
N ALA A 58 -9.07 2.58 0.42
CA ALA A 58 -8.84 4.01 0.55
C ALA A 58 -7.64 4.52 -0.27
N ALA A 59 -7.78 5.76 -0.75
CA ALA A 59 -6.76 6.48 -1.50
C ALA A 59 -6.57 7.95 -1.06
N ASP A 60 -7.27 8.40 -0.02
CA ASP A 60 -7.17 9.77 0.51
C ASP A 60 -6.41 9.83 1.84
N SER A 61 -5.88 11.01 2.16
CA SER A 61 -5.05 11.25 3.35
C SER A 61 -5.83 11.25 4.66
N ALA A 62 -7.09 11.70 4.68
CA ALA A 62 -7.91 11.73 5.89
C ALA A 62 -8.22 10.31 6.37
N SER A 63 -8.57 9.41 5.45
CA SER A 63 -8.71 7.99 5.75
C SER A 63 -7.39 7.37 6.23
N ALA A 64 -6.26 7.72 5.58
CA ALA A 64 -4.93 7.22 5.98
C ALA A 64 -4.57 7.60 7.43
N ALA A 65 -4.89 8.82 7.88
CA ALA A 65 -4.65 9.28 9.25
C ALA A 65 -5.40 8.43 10.30
N ILE A 66 -6.58 7.91 9.95
CA ILE A 66 -7.32 6.98 10.81
C ILE A 66 -6.73 5.57 10.73
N HIS A 67 -6.33 5.11 9.54
CA HIS A 67 -5.80 3.75 9.36
C HIS A 67 -4.55 3.49 10.23
N THR A 68 -3.65 4.45 10.34
CA THR A 68 -2.42 4.32 11.15
C THR A 68 -2.70 4.14 12.65
N LEU A 69 -3.90 4.49 13.12
CA LEU A 69 -4.32 4.32 14.52
C LEU A 69 -5.12 3.03 14.74
N VAL A 70 -5.81 2.54 13.70
CA VAL A 70 -6.76 1.42 13.79
C VAL A 70 -6.16 0.10 13.32
N PHE A 71 -5.26 0.12 12.34
CA PHE A 71 -4.70 -1.08 11.71
C PHE A 71 -3.20 -1.17 11.92
N GLU A 72 -2.67 -2.40 11.85
CA GLU A 72 -1.24 -2.68 11.85
C GLU A 72 -0.85 -3.41 10.57
N GLY A 73 0.32 -3.06 10.02
CA GLY A 73 0.98 -3.84 8.98
C GLY A 73 1.82 -4.96 9.55
N LEU A 74 2.43 -5.79 8.70
CA LEU A 74 3.44 -6.76 9.14
C LEU A 74 4.70 -6.04 9.63
N ILE A 75 5.04 -4.95 8.95
CA ILE A 75 6.18 -4.08 9.21
C ILE A 75 5.71 -2.63 9.14
N ASP A 76 6.58 -1.71 9.57
CA ASP A 76 6.42 -0.27 9.43
C ASP A 76 7.81 0.36 9.35
N ARG A 77 7.90 1.69 9.20
CA ARG A 77 9.15 2.43 9.31
C ARG A 77 9.30 3.07 10.69
N ASP A 78 10.52 3.15 11.18
CA ASP A 78 10.86 3.96 12.35
C ASP A 78 11.14 5.43 11.96
N LEU A 79 11.60 6.23 12.93
CA LEU A 79 11.91 7.65 12.72
C LEU A 79 13.11 7.87 11.77
N ASP A 80 13.95 6.85 11.60
CA ASP A 80 15.11 6.86 10.70
C ASP A 80 14.75 6.23 9.34
N LEU A 81 13.45 6.03 9.07
CA LEU A 81 12.88 5.40 7.88
C LEU A 81 13.30 3.94 7.68
N SER A 82 13.90 3.32 8.70
CA SER A 82 14.30 1.92 8.66
C SER A 82 13.11 1.00 8.93
N PHE A 83 13.07 -0.14 8.26
CA PHE A 83 11.99 -1.11 8.46
C PHE A 83 12.08 -1.76 9.85
N ARG A 84 10.96 -1.77 10.57
CA ARG A 84 10.78 -2.44 11.86
C ARG A 84 9.57 -3.38 11.83
N GLY A 85 9.63 -4.45 12.63
CA GLY A 85 8.54 -5.40 12.76
C GLY A 85 7.36 -4.87 13.56
N ARG A 86 6.14 -5.09 13.05
CA ARG A 86 4.86 -4.80 13.73
C ARG A 86 4.16 -6.11 14.03
N LEU A 87 3.18 -6.53 13.23
CA LEU A 87 2.56 -7.85 13.37
C LEU A 87 3.54 -9.00 13.10
N ALA A 88 4.60 -8.75 12.33
CA ALA A 88 5.74 -9.67 12.23
C ALA A 88 6.80 -9.37 13.30
N GLU A 89 7.30 -10.41 13.96
CA GLU A 89 8.43 -10.30 14.91
C GLU A 89 9.78 -10.40 14.23
N ALA A 90 9.85 -11.10 13.10
CA ALA A 90 11.07 -11.30 12.33
C ALA A 90 10.73 -11.65 10.87
N TRP A 91 11.71 -11.51 9.98
CA TRP A 91 11.62 -11.95 8.60
C TRP A 91 12.95 -12.47 8.08
N GLU A 92 12.87 -13.33 7.06
CA GLU A 92 14.02 -13.76 6.27
C GLU A 92 13.76 -13.40 4.81
N ILE A 93 14.74 -12.78 4.15
CA ILE A 93 14.70 -12.49 2.71
C ILE A 93 15.72 -13.40 2.03
N PHE A 94 15.25 -14.21 1.10
CA PHE A 94 16.08 -15.10 0.30
C PHE A 94 15.51 -15.23 -1.10
N GLU A 95 16.07 -16.10 -1.92
CA GLU A 95 15.59 -16.28 -3.29
C GLU A 95 15.45 -17.76 -3.65
N GLU A 96 14.34 -18.08 -4.31
CA GLU A 96 14.17 -19.32 -5.05
C GLU A 96 14.33 -19.00 -6.54
N ALA A 97 15.48 -19.34 -7.12
CA ALA A 97 15.79 -19.07 -8.52
C ALA A 97 15.63 -20.35 -9.34
N TYR A 98 15.17 -20.26 -10.58
CA TYR A 98 14.91 -21.43 -11.41
C TYR A 98 15.58 -21.31 -12.78
N LEU A 99 16.32 -22.35 -13.18
CA LEU A 99 16.89 -22.50 -14.53
C LEU A 99 16.15 -23.63 -15.26
N THR A 100 15.65 -23.32 -16.44
CA THR A 100 14.99 -24.28 -17.33
C THR A 100 16.01 -25.24 -17.95
N VAL A 101 15.70 -26.54 -17.99
CA VAL A 101 16.57 -27.55 -18.62
C VAL A 101 16.20 -27.72 -20.09
N ASP A 102 17.17 -27.46 -20.97
CA ASP A 102 17.16 -27.81 -22.39
C ASP A 102 18.15 -28.94 -22.66
N GLU A 103 17.61 -30.16 -22.81
CA GLU A 103 18.39 -31.39 -23.02
C GLU A 103 19.08 -31.46 -24.39
N THR A 104 18.75 -30.55 -25.31
CA THR A 104 19.38 -30.52 -26.64
C THR A 104 20.75 -29.84 -26.65
N GLN A 105 21.08 -29.15 -25.56
CA GLN A 105 22.34 -28.45 -25.40
C GLN A 105 23.44 -29.33 -24.79
N ARG A 106 24.66 -28.79 -24.75
CA ARG A 106 25.85 -29.39 -24.15
C ARG A 106 26.39 -28.48 -23.06
N LEU A 107 26.89 -29.08 -21.98
CA LEU A 107 27.59 -28.37 -20.91
C LEU A 107 29.04 -28.04 -21.34
N PRO A 108 29.74 -27.14 -20.62
CA PRO A 108 31.12 -26.76 -20.96
C PRO A 108 32.13 -27.91 -20.99
N ASP A 109 31.87 -29.00 -20.26
CA ASP A 109 32.68 -30.22 -20.26
C ASP A 109 32.36 -31.17 -21.44
N GLY A 110 31.44 -30.79 -22.32
CA GLY A 110 31.01 -31.56 -23.50
C GLY A 110 29.94 -32.61 -23.22
N SER A 111 29.50 -32.77 -21.97
CA SER A 111 28.41 -33.69 -21.60
C SER A 111 27.04 -33.19 -22.07
N ALA A 112 26.08 -34.10 -22.18
CA ALA A 112 24.69 -33.76 -22.49
C ALA A 112 24.03 -33.00 -21.34
N ALA A 113 23.33 -31.90 -21.62
CA ALA A 113 22.65 -31.10 -20.60
C ALA A 113 21.31 -31.72 -20.16
N THR A 114 21.32 -33.03 -19.88
CA THR A 114 20.18 -33.71 -19.23
C THR A 114 19.99 -33.15 -17.82
N ALA A 115 18.77 -33.25 -17.30
CA ALA A 115 18.43 -32.76 -15.96
C ALA A 115 19.40 -33.26 -14.87
N ASP A 116 19.72 -34.56 -14.88
CA ASP A 116 20.63 -35.19 -13.93
C ASP A 116 22.09 -34.77 -14.12
N GLU A 117 22.57 -34.64 -15.37
CA GLU A 117 23.95 -34.19 -15.63
C GLU A 117 24.15 -32.72 -15.27
N LEU A 118 23.18 -31.86 -15.57
CA LEU A 118 23.25 -30.45 -15.19
C LEU A 118 23.27 -30.29 -13.67
N LEU A 119 22.44 -31.03 -12.94
CA LEU A 119 22.47 -31.06 -11.48
C LEU A 119 23.83 -31.53 -10.95
N ARG A 120 24.37 -32.64 -11.48
CA ARG A 120 25.70 -33.16 -11.10
C ARG A 120 26.81 -32.14 -11.37
N TYR A 121 26.78 -31.48 -12.52
CA TYR A 121 27.75 -30.46 -12.89
C TYR A 121 27.75 -29.31 -11.89
N LEU A 122 26.56 -28.78 -11.57
CA LEU A 122 26.39 -27.69 -10.61
C LEU A 122 26.80 -28.09 -9.19
N GLU A 123 26.48 -29.30 -8.74
CA GLU A 123 26.90 -29.79 -7.42
C GLU A 123 28.42 -29.98 -7.33
N ARG A 124 29.07 -30.47 -8.40
CA ARG A 124 30.55 -30.55 -8.46
C ARG A 124 31.18 -29.16 -8.42
N ALA A 125 30.66 -28.20 -9.19
CA ALA A 125 31.15 -26.83 -9.18
C ALA A 125 30.98 -26.18 -7.80
N ARG A 126 29.83 -26.40 -7.15
CA ARG A 126 29.58 -25.94 -5.78
C ARG A 126 30.57 -26.53 -4.78
N ALA A 127 30.81 -27.84 -4.83
CA ALA A 127 31.78 -28.52 -3.97
C ALA A 127 33.22 -28.05 -4.20
N ALA A 128 33.55 -27.63 -5.43
CA ALA A 128 34.84 -27.04 -5.79
C ALA A 128 35.01 -25.56 -5.34
N GLY A 129 33.97 -24.94 -4.76
CA GLY A 129 34.03 -23.57 -4.27
C GLY A 129 33.80 -22.50 -5.34
N GLU A 130 33.10 -22.83 -6.44
CA GLU A 130 32.78 -21.90 -7.52
C GLU A 130 32.11 -20.61 -7.00
N PRO A 131 32.71 -19.42 -7.23
CA PRO A 131 32.18 -18.15 -6.74
C PRO A 131 30.73 -17.88 -7.14
N ALA A 132 30.30 -18.28 -8.35
CA ALA A 132 28.92 -18.13 -8.82
C ALA A 132 27.89 -18.87 -7.94
N LEU A 133 28.31 -19.92 -7.22
CA LEU A 133 27.45 -20.76 -6.40
C LEU A 133 27.60 -20.49 -4.89
N LYS A 134 28.40 -19.47 -4.50
CA LYS A 134 28.69 -19.14 -3.09
C LYS A 134 27.43 -18.90 -2.25
N LEU A 135 26.40 -18.28 -2.84
CA LEU A 135 25.15 -17.97 -2.15
C LEU A 135 24.15 -19.14 -2.15
N VAL A 136 24.41 -20.23 -2.87
CA VAL A 136 23.45 -21.33 -3.02
C VAL A 136 23.46 -22.25 -1.79
N ARG A 137 22.36 -22.26 -1.04
CA ARG A 137 22.11 -23.19 0.08
C ARG A 137 21.81 -24.59 -0.43
N ARG A 138 20.97 -24.70 -1.46
CA ARG A 138 20.42 -25.97 -1.96
C ARG A 138 20.14 -25.88 -3.46
N ILE A 139 20.34 -27.00 -4.14
CA ILE A 139 19.99 -27.20 -5.55
C ILE A 139 19.03 -28.39 -5.61
N ASP A 140 17.88 -28.20 -6.22
CA ASP A 140 16.85 -29.22 -6.38
C ASP A 140 16.50 -29.39 -7.85
N LEU A 141 16.25 -30.63 -8.27
CA LEU A 141 15.67 -30.91 -9.57
C LEU A 141 14.15 -30.98 -9.44
N LEU A 142 13.46 -30.12 -10.18
CA LEU A 142 12.01 -30.15 -10.32
C LEU A 142 11.64 -30.90 -11.60
N PRO A 143 10.74 -31.91 -11.52
CA PRO A 143 10.33 -32.66 -12.69
C PRO A 143 9.55 -31.77 -13.68
N GLY A 144 9.65 -32.12 -14.96
CA GLY A 144 8.83 -31.48 -15.99
C GLY A 144 7.34 -31.74 -15.76
N ARG A 145 6.50 -30.80 -16.19
CA ARG A 145 5.04 -30.87 -16.10
C ARG A 145 4.42 -30.35 -17.38
N SER A 146 3.29 -30.90 -17.77
CA SER A 146 2.50 -30.37 -18.88
C SER A 146 1.20 -29.77 -18.35
N SER A 147 0.89 -28.55 -18.76
CA SER A 147 -0.34 -27.84 -18.44
C SER A 147 -1.03 -27.38 -19.72
N VAL A 148 -2.35 -27.20 -19.65
CA VAL A 148 -3.09 -26.46 -20.67
C VAL A 148 -3.51 -25.15 -20.03
N GLU A 149 -3.03 -24.04 -20.58
CA GLU A 149 -3.27 -22.69 -20.09
C GLU A 149 -4.19 -21.95 -21.07
N GLN A 150 -5.09 -21.12 -20.54
CA GLN A 150 -5.94 -20.25 -21.34
C GLN A 150 -5.30 -18.87 -21.40
N ILE A 151 -4.97 -18.45 -22.61
CA ILE A 151 -4.25 -17.21 -22.86
C ILE A 151 -5.19 -16.24 -23.55
N GLU A 152 -5.35 -15.05 -22.97
CA GLU A 152 -6.05 -13.95 -23.61
C GLU A 152 -5.16 -13.28 -24.65
N VAL A 153 -5.60 -13.30 -25.91
CA VAL A 153 -4.96 -12.61 -27.03
C VAL A 153 -5.86 -11.49 -27.46
N THR A 154 -5.28 -10.31 -27.66
CA THR A 154 -6.00 -9.13 -28.11
C THR A 154 -5.72 -8.92 -29.60
N GLU A 155 -6.73 -9.11 -30.43
CA GLU A 155 -6.65 -8.90 -31.88
C GLU A 155 -7.24 -7.52 -32.26
N PRO A 156 -6.70 -6.84 -33.30
CA PRO A 156 -7.30 -5.62 -33.79
C PRO A 156 -8.66 -5.91 -34.43
N GLY A 157 -9.73 -5.34 -33.86
CA GLY A 157 -11.09 -5.53 -34.39
C GLY A 157 -11.35 -4.82 -35.71
N PRO A 158 -12.53 -5.06 -36.34
CA PRO A 158 -12.85 -4.63 -37.70
C PRO A 158 -12.68 -3.12 -37.97
N GLU A 159 -12.71 -2.28 -36.94
CA GLU A 159 -12.57 -0.82 -37.05
C GLU A 159 -11.29 -0.22 -36.43
N ARG A 160 -10.22 -1.01 -36.18
CA ARG A 160 -8.95 -0.54 -35.54
C ARG A 160 -9.08 0.16 -34.18
N ARG A 161 -10.30 0.34 -33.65
CA ARG A 161 -10.60 1.06 -32.40
C ARG A 161 -11.13 0.17 -31.28
N ASN A 162 -11.67 -1.00 -31.61
CA ASN A 162 -12.17 -1.96 -30.62
C ASN A 162 -11.36 -3.26 -30.72
N PRO A 163 -10.39 -3.49 -29.83
CA PRO A 163 -9.69 -4.76 -29.75
C PRO A 163 -10.67 -5.88 -29.38
N VAL A 164 -10.57 -7.03 -30.07
CA VAL A 164 -11.34 -8.24 -29.75
C VAL A 164 -10.44 -9.14 -28.90
N LYS A 165 -10.92 -9.52 -27.71
CA LYS A 165 -10.22 -10.47 -26.83
C LYS A 165 -10.67 -11.88 -27.15
N ARG A 166 -9.72 -12.76 -27.45
CA ARG A 166 -9.95 -14.18 -27.68
C ARG A 166 -9.15 -14.99 -26.66
N GLN A 167 -9.79 -15.99 -26.06
CA GLN A 167 -9.10 -16.98 -25.23
C GLN A 167 -8.62 -18.11 -26.14
N ILE A 168 -7.32 -18.41 -26.08
CA ILE A 168 -6.69 -19.48 -26.85
C ILE A 168 -6.11 -20.49 -25.86
N ALA A 169 -6.45 -21.76 -26.04
CA ALA A 169 -5.85 -22.85 -25.29
C ALA A 169 -4.42 -23.09 -25.78
N VAL A 170 -3.45 -23.04 -24.86
CA VAL A 170 -2.03 -23.27 -25.13
C VAL A 170 -1.56 -24.43 -24.28
N THR A 171 -0.98 -25.44 -24.92
CA THR A 171 -0.34 -26.56 -24.22
C THR A 171 1.09 -26.16 -23.90
N VAL A 172 1.40 -26.00 -22.62
CA VAL A 172 2.74 -25.70 -22.13
C VAL A 172 3.37 -26.99 -21.61
N ARG A 173 4.44 -27.44 -22.27
CA ARG A 173 5.24 -28.59 -21.86
C ARG A 173 6.46 -28.09 -21.09
N GLN A 174 6.25 -27.72 -19.84
CA GLN A 174 7.32 -27.20 -19.01
C GLN A 174 8.37 -28.31 -18.77
N PRO A 175 9.62 -28.11 -19.23
CA PRO A 175 10.67 -29.10 -19.03
C PRO A 175 11.07 -29.16 -17.56
N PRO A 176 11.93 -30.12 -17.17
CA PRO A 176 12.55 -30.10 -15.85
C PRO A 176 13.23 -28.76 -15.57
N ARG A 177 13.31 -28.37 -14.31
CA ARG A 177 13.96 -27.13 -13.88
C ARG A 177 14.92 -27.40 -12.75
N ILE A 178 16.07 -26.74 -12.77
CA ILE A 178 16.97 -26.67 -11.62
C ILE A 178 16.50 -25.50 -10.75
N LYS A 179 16.08 -25.80 -9.53
CA LYS A 179 15.76 -24.82 -8.50
C LYS A 179 16.99 -24.58 -7.63
N PHE A 180 17.41 -23.34 -7.49
CA PHE A 180 18.40 -22.87 -6.54
C PHE A 180 17.68 -22.19 -5.38
N THR A 181 18.05 -22.53 -4.15
CA THR A 181 17.66 -21.75 -2.97
C THR A 181 18.88 -20.99 -2.50
N LEU A 182 18.86 -19.67 -2.61
CA LEU A 182 19.96 -18.78 -2.27
C LEU A 182 19.85 -18.33 -0.81
N ARG A 183 20.96 -17.83 -0.24
CA ARG A 183 21.00 -17.26 1.11
C ARG A 183 20.41 -15.86 1.19
N GLU A 184 20.48 -15.13 0.09
CA GLU A 184 20.06 -13.75 -0.11
C GLU A 184 19.71 -13.57 -1.58
N VAL A 185 19.05 -12.46 -1.92
CA VAL A 185 18.69 -12.12 -3.29
C VAL A 185 19.94 -11.62 -4.04
N ASP A 186 20.19 -12.15 -5.23
CA ASP A 186 21.33 -11.75 -6.07
C ASP A 186 20.86 -11.42 -7.48
N GLN A 187 20.80 -10.12 -7.80
CA GLN A 187 20.32 -9.62 -9.09
C GLN A 187 21.16 -10.13 -10.28
N ASP A 188 22.43 -10.47 -10.02
CA ASP A 188 23.38 -10.92 -11.05
C ASP A 188 23.54 -12.45 -11.04
N PHE A 189 22.71 -13.17 -10.28
CA PHE A 189 22.84 -14.61 -10.10
C PHE A 189 22.88 -15.35 -11.43
N PHE A 190 21.89 -15.15 -12.31
CA PHE A 190 21.87 -15.85 -13.59
C PHE A 190 22.97 -15.39 -14.54
N THR A 191 23.43 -14.14 -14.46
CA THR A 191 24.62 -13.68 -15.20
C THR A 191 25.86 -14.49 -14.80
N LYS A 192 26.02 -14.81 -13.51
CA LYS A 192 27.13 -15.61 -12.99
C LYS A 192 26.98 -17.09 -13.36
N ILE A 193 25.78 -17.66 -13.20
CA ILE A 193 25.47 -19.05 -13.56
C ILE A 193 25.65 -19.28 -15.06
N ASP A 194 25.22 -18.34 -15.89
CA ASP A 194 25.31 -18.48 -17.34
C ASP A 194 26.76 -18.46 -17.82
N ARG A 195 27.63 -17.63 -17.22
CA ARG A 195 29.09 -17.68 -17.44
C ARG A 195 29.68 -19.03 -17.05
N LEU A 196 29.29 -19.58 -15.91
CA LEU A 196 29.72 -20.91 -15.46
C LEU A 196 29.30 -22.01 -16.45
N LEU A 197 28.09 -21.90 -17.01
CA LEU A 197 27.53 -22.87 -17.95
C LEU A 197 27.87 -22.57 -19.43
N GLY A 198 28.70 -21.57 -19.70
CA GLY A 198 29.15 -21.22 -21.06
C GLY A 198 28.04 -20.70 -21.96
N GLY A 199 27.20 -19.78 -21.48
CA GLY A 199 26.11 -19.19 -22.27
C GLY A 199 24.87 -20.09 -22.40
N TYR A 200 24.66 -21.01 -21.46
CA TYR A 200 23.59 -22.00 -21.51
C TYR A 200 22.18 -21.38 -21.49
N GLY A 201 21.92 -20.48 -20.54
CA GLY A 201 20.62 -19.83 -20.36
C GLY A 201 20.22 -19.00 -21.57
N ASP A 202 21.16 -18.26 -22.13
CA ASP A 202 20.96 -17.42 -23.33
C ASP A 202 20.61 -18.23 -24.59
N ARG A 203 20.96 -19.52 -24.61
CA ARG A 203 20.70 -20.43 -25.75
C ARG A 203 19.38 -21.18 -25.64
N ILE A 204 18.68 -21.09 -24.51
CA ILE A 204 17.38 -21.74 -24.35
C ILE A 204 16.36 -21.05 -25.25
N ASP A 205 15.65 -21.83 -26.08
CA ASP A 205 14.54 -21.37 -26.89
C ASP A 205 13.20 -21.80 -26.27
N PRO A 206 12.47 -20.90 -25.58
CA PRO A 206 11.19 -21.19 -24.95
C PRO A 206 10.12 -21.73 -25.90
N SER A 207 10.16 -21.36 -27.18
CA SER A 207 9.12 -21.70 -28.16
C SER A 207 9.01 -23.21 -28.40
N ARG A 208 10.06 -23.96 -28.09
CA ARG A 208 10.11 -25.42 -28.20
C ARG A 208 9.26 -26.14 -27.15
N PHE A 209 8.98 -25.45 -26.04
CA PHE A 209 8.22 -25.97 -24.91
C PHE A 209 6.75 -25.56 -24.93
N VAL A 210 6.35 -24.74 -25.91
CA VAL A 210 4.99 -24.21 -26.02
C VAL A 210 4.37 -24.70 -27.32
N GLN A 211 3.18 -25.30 -27.23
CA GLN A 211 2.40 -25.74 -28.37
C GLN A 211 1.03 -25.06 -28.33
N ALA A 212 0.83 -24.05 -29.17
CA ALA A 212 -0.47 -23.41 -29.37
C ALA A 212 -1.01 -23.70 -30.78
N ALA A 213 -2.33 -23.61 -30.96
CA ALA A 213 -2.95 -23.63 -32.29
C ALA A 213 -2.58 -22.38 -33.11
N ASP A 214 -2.15 -21.31 -32.43
CA ASP A 214 -1.73 -20.05 -33.03
C ASP A 214 -0.19 -19.88 -32.97
N PRO A 215 0.51 -19.80 -34.12
CA PRO A 215 1.96 -19.60 -34.17
C PRO A 215 2.43 -18.26 -33.56
N ILE A 216 1.60 -17.21 -33.56
CA ILE A 216 1.95 -15.88 -33.06
C ILE A 216 2.06 -15.91 -31.54
N VAL A 217 1.09 -16.55 -30.87
CA VAL A 217 1.10 -16.75 -29.41
C VAL A 217 2.33 -17.54 -28.95
N THR A 218 2.68 -18.57 -29.74
CA THR A 218 3.88 -19.39 -29.47
C THR A 218 5.16 -18.57 -29.55
N ARG A 219 5.26 -17.58 -30.44
CA ARG A 219 6.48 -16.79 -30.61
C ARG A 219 6.58 -15.64 -29.61
N GLU A 220 5.47 -14.96 -29.33
CA GLU A 220 5.47 -13.73 -28.53
C GLU A 220 5.42 -14.00 -27.03
N ARG A 221 4.80 -15.09 -26.59
CA ARG A 221 4.57 -15.37 -25.16
C ARG A 221 5.34 -16.57 -24.60
N ALA A 222 6.07 -17.32 -25.43
CA ALA A 222 6.75 -18.50 -24.93
C ALA A 222 7.76 -18.22 -23.81
N ALA A 223 8.48 -17.09 -23.85
CA ALA A 223 9.40 -16.71 -22.78
C ALA A 223 8.69 -16.33 -21.47
N GLU A 224 7.43 -15.89 -21.53
CA GLU A 224 6.61 -15.63 -20.34
C GLU A 224 6.11 -16.96 -19.73
N LEU A 225 5.72 -17.91 -20.59
CA LEU A 225 5.18 -19.22 -20.18
C LEU A 225 6.26 -20.20 -19.70
N VAL A 226 7.41 -20.20 -20.38
CA VAL A 226 8.57 -21.04 -20.08
C VAL A 226 9.82 -20.16 -20.04
N PRO A 227 10.00 -19.37 -18.97
CA PRO A 227 11.16 -18.50 -18.85
C PRO A 227 12.45 -19.33 -18.79
N PRO A 228 13.51 -19.00 -19.55
CA PRO A 228 14.82 -19.63 -19.44
C PRO A 228 15.35 -19.60 -18.01
N THR A 229 15.22 -18.44 -17.37
CA THR A 229 15.60 -18.19 -15.99
C THR A 229 14.48 -17.43 -15.28
N GLU A 230 14.28 -17.70 -13.99
CA GLU A 230 13.26 -17.04 -13.20
C GLU A 230 13.82 -16.69 -11.82
N HIS A 231 13.81 -15.40 -11.48
CA HIS A 231 14.09 -14.90 -10.14
C HIS A 231 12.78 -14.88 -9.34
N ASN A 232 12.74 -15.58 -8.21
CA ASN A 232 11.64 -15.45 -7.26
C ASN A 232 12.17 -15.10 -5.86
N PRO A 233 12.34 -13.81 -5.57
CA PRO A 233 12.59 -13.35 -4.21
C PRO A 233 11.49 -13.85 -3.28
N VAL A 234 11.89 -14.20 -2.06
CA VAL A 234 10.99 -14.70 -1.02
C VAL A 234 11.19 -13.90 0.24
N VAL A 235 10.08 -13.48 0.84
CA VAL A 235 10.04 -12.91 2.18
C VAL A 235 9.26 -13.88 3.07
N LEU A 236 9.93 -14.46 4.05
CA LEU A 236 9.31 -15.32 5.05
C LEU A 236 9.12 -14.54 6.35
N PHE A 237 7.88 -14.14 6.64
CA PHE A 237 7.55 -13.48 7.91
C PHE A 237 7.26 -14.50 9.01
N ARG A 238 7.78 -14.24 10.20
CA ARG A 238 7.37 -14.86 11.47
C ARG A 238 6.44 -13.89 12.18
N LEU A 239 5.21 -14.34 12.43
CA LEU A 239 4.16 -13.52 13.00
C LEU A 239 4.19 -13.58 14.53
N ARG A 240 3.89 -12.44 15.17
CA ARG A 240 3.71 -12.39 16.63
C ARG A 240 2.48 -13.20 17.01
N LYS A 241 2.58 -13.89 18.15
CA LYS A 241 1.51 -14.74 18.69
C LYS A 241 0.63 -13.94 19.65
N GLY A 242 -0.65 -14.29 19.75
CA GLY A 242 -1.57 -13.69 20.73
C GLY A 242 -1.93 -12.23 20.47
N ILE A 243 -1.63 -11.70 19.27
CA ILE A 243 -2.16 -10.39 18.86
C ILE A 243 -3.66 -10.54 18.61
N LEU A 244 -4.42 -9.59 19.11
CA LEU A 244 -5.87 -9.57 18.96
C LEU A 244 -6.29 -8.42 18.05
N PHE A 245 -7.29 -8.69 17.21
CA PHE A 245 -8.15 -7.65 16.67
C PHE A 245 -8.99 -7.02 17.79
N HIS A 246 -9.57 -5.85 17.51
CA HIS A 246 -10.36 -5.10 18.50
C HIS A 246 -11.57 -5.89 19.04
N ASP A 247 -12.11 -6.82 18.26
CA ASP A 247 -13.19 -7.73 18.67
C ASP A 247 -12.72 -8.93 19.51
N GLY A 248 -11.41 -9.10 19.69
CA GLY A 248 -10.80 -10.18 20.44
C GLY A 248 -10.47 -11.44 19.64
N HIS A 249 -10.71 -11.47 18.32
CA HIS A 249 -10.20 -12.54 17.47
C HIS A 249 -8.67 -12.48 17.39
N GLU A 250 -8.00 -13.63 17.38
CA GLU A 250 -6.54 -13.68 17.26
C GLU A 250 -6.11 -13.47 15.81
N PHE A 251 -5.15 -12.59 15.57
CA PHE A 251 -4.51 -12.40 14.28
C PHE A 251 -3.63 -13.60 13.91
N ASP A 252 -3.76 -14.09 12.68
CA ASP A 252 -2.91 -15.16 12.14
C ASP A 252 -2.58 -15.01 10.64
N SER A 253 -1.82 -15.97 10.10
CA SER A 253 -1.38 -15.99 8.69
C SER A 253 -2.52 -15.98 7.66
N GLY A 254 -3.72 -16.44 8.05
CA GLY A 254 -4.93 -16.41 7.23
C GLY A 254 -5.35 -14.99 6.91
N ASP A 255 -5.29 -14.08 7.89
CA ASP A 255 -5.60 -12.65 7.71
C ASP A 255 -4.65 -11.98 6.72
N VAL A 256 -3.37 -12.36 6.75
CA VAL A 256 -2.36 -11.84 5.80
C VAL A 256 -2.69 -12.28 4.38
N LYS A 257 -2.95 -13.58 4.19
CA LYS A 257 -3.32 -14.13 2.89
C LYS A 257 -4.62 -13.51 2.39
N PHE A 258 -5.63 -13.42 3.25
CA PHE A 258 -6.91 -12.81 2.94
C PHE A 258 -6.76 -11.36 2.50
N THR A 259 -5.94 -10.57 3.22
CA THR A 259 -5.72 -9.15 2.87
C THR A 259 -5.13 -9.01 1.47
N TYR A 260 -4.14 -9.84 1.12
CA TYR A 260 -3.58 -9.89 -0.23
C TYR A 260 -4.63 -10.29 -1.27
N GLU A 261 -5.40 -11.36 -1.03
CA GLU A 261 -6.45 -11.82 -1.94
C GLU A 261 -7.54 -10.77 -2.12
N ALA A 262 -7.93 -10.06 -1.05
CA ALA A 262 -8.91 -8.99 -1.09
C ALA A 262 -8.43 -7.79 -1.92
N ILE A 263 -7.15 -7.43 -1.86
CA ILE A 263 -6.56 -6.39 -2.72
C ILE A 263 -6.60 -6.82 -4.19
N MET A 264 -6.22 -8.06 -4.47
CA MET A 264 -6.10 -8.58 -5.84
C MET A 264 -7.44 -8.95 -6.48
N ALA A 265 -8.52 -9.08 -5.70
CA ALA A 265 -9.86 -9.39 -6.19
C ALA A 265 -10.42 -8.24 -7.07
N PRO A 266 -10.69 -8.48 -8.37
CA PRO A 266 -11.12 -7.43 -9.30
C PRO A 266 -12.41 -6.70 -8.87
N GLU A 267 -13.33 -7.40 -8.22
CA GLU A 267 -14.60 -6.84 -7.72
C GLU A 267 -14.43 -5.78 -6.63
N ASN A 268 -13.27 -5.77 -5.95
CA ASN A 268 -12.97 -4.82 -4.90
C ASN A 268 -12.40 -3.50 -5.44
N LEU A 269 -11.89 -3.49 -6.68
CA LEU A 269 -11.33 -2.30 -7.35
C LEU A 269 -10.33 -1.55 -6.46
N SER A 270 -9.48 -2.30 -5.76
CA SER A 270 -8.50 -1.73 -4.84
C SER A 270 -7.50 -0.84 -5.60
N PRO A 271 -7.22 0.39 -5.13
CA PRO A 271 -6.16 1.22 -5.70
C PRO A 271 -4.75 0.66 -5.43
N ARG A 272 -4.63 -0.39 -4.59
CA ARG A 272 -3.38 -0.99 -4.12
C ARG A 272 -2.92 -2.18 -4.96
N VAL A 273 -3.70 -2.58 -5.97
CA VAL A 273 -3.33 -3.67 -6.89
C VAL A 273 -1.90 -3.49 -7.45
N PRO A 274 -1.46 -2.29 -7.89
CA PRO A 274 -0.09 -2.14 -8.40
C PRO A 274 1.01 -2.47 -7.39
N ASP A 275 0.77 -2.24 -6.10
CA ASP A 275 1.74 -2.48 -5.01
C ASP A 275 1.94 -3.98 -4.75
N PHE A 276 0.93 -4.80 -5.05
CA PHE A 276 0.89 -6.24 -4.79
C PHE A 276 0.92 -7.11 -6.06
N GLU A 277 0.76 -6.53 -7.26
CA GLU A 277 0.90 -7.25 -8.54
C GLU A 277 2.20 -8.06 -8.62
N PRO A 278 3.37 -7.57 -8.17
CA PRO A 278 4.61 -8.32 -8.26
C PRO A 278 4.63 -9.58 -7.38
N VAL A 279 3.70 -9.73 -6.43
CA VAL A 279 3.57 -10.93 -5.61
C VAL A 279 3.03 -12.08 -6.47
N LYS A 280 3.75 -13.19 -6.47
CA LYS A 280 3.40 -14.44 -7.13
C LYS A 280 2.48 -15.30 -6.26
N ALA A 281 2.77 -15.40 -4.98
CA ALA A 281 2.02 -16.21 -4.03
C ALA A 281 2.18 -15.72 -2.59
N VAL A 282 1.14 -15.93 -1.78
CA VAL A 282 1.15 -15.77 -0.32
C VAL A 282 0.73 -17.10 0.29
N GLU A 283 1.65 -17.77 0.95
CA GLU A 283 1.51 -19.13 1.45
C GLU A 283 1.60 -19.15 2.97
N PRO A 284 0.49 -19.32 3.69
CA PRO A 284 0.48 -19.61 5.12
C PRO A 284 1.26 -20.91 5.41
N LEU A 285 2.25 -20.82 6.29
CA LEU A 285 3.07 -21.96 6.75
C LEU A 285 2.72 -22.25 8.22
N GLY A 286 1.45 -22.58 8.45
CA GLY A 286 0.83 -22.63 9.79
C GLY A 286 0.44 -21.25 10.30
N ARG A 287 -0.13 -21.18 11.52
CA ARG A 287 -0.76 -19.96 12.07
C ARG A 287 0.15 -18.72 12.11
N TYR A 288 1.45 -18.90 12.39
CA TYR A 288 2.35 -17.78 12.69
C TYR A 288 3.53 -17.65 11.73
N ALA A 289 3.38 -18.14 10.50
CA ALA A 289 4.37 -17.92 9.46
C ALA A 289 3.69 -17.77 8.11
N VAL A 290 4.19 -16.85 7.29
CA VAL A 290 3.69 -16.62 5.94
C VAL A 290 4.86 -16.40 5.00
N LYS A 291 4.87 -17.17 3.92
CA LYS A 291 5.86 -17.07 2.85
C LYS A 291 5.25 -16.26 1.71
N ILE A 292 5.89 -15.17 1.34
CA ILE A 292 5.53 -14.36 0.18
C ILE A 292 6.58 -14.57 -0.89
N THR A 293 6.15 -14.98 -2.07
CA THR A 293 7.04 -15.18 -3.22
C THR A 293 6.72 -14.13 -4.27
N TYR A 294 7.75 -13.50 -4.84
CA TYR A 294 7.62 -12.51 -5.88
C TYR A 294 7.87 -13.11 -7.27
N LYS A 295 7.28 -12.49 -8.30
CA LYS A 295 7.44 -12.88 -9.72
C LYS A 295 8.76 -12.41 -10.31
N ARG A 296 9.38 -11.40 -9.69
CA ARG A 296 10.58 -10.69 -10.16
C ARG A 296 11.22 -9.91 -9.02
N LEU A 297 12.44 -9.44 -9.24
CA LEU A 297 13.11 -8.46 -8.38
C LEU A 297 12.27 -7.18 -8.33
N PHE A 298 11.78 -6.83 -7.15
CA PHE A 298 10.99 -5.63 -6.93
C PHE A 298 11.13 -5.17 -5.48
N GLU A 299 12.14 -4.36 -5.22
CA GLU A 299 12.47 -3.85 -3.88
C GLU A 299 11.27 -3.17 -3.18
N PRO A 300 10.47 -2.30 -3.85
CA PRO A 300 9.36 -1.63 -3.17
C PRO A 300 8.30 -2.59 -2.63
N GLY A 301 8.26 -3.81 -3.18
CA GLY A 301 7.32 -4.85 -2.79
C GLY A 301 7.44 -5.27 -1.33
N PHE A 302 8.61 -5.12 -0.70
CA PHE A 302 8.76 -5.38 0.74
C PHE A 302 7.99 -4.33 1.56
N GLY A 303 8.08 -3.06 1.18
CA GLY A 303 7.39 -1.96 1.87
C GLY A 303 5.86 -2.01 1.74
N SER A 304 5.31 -2.70 0.74
CA SER A 304 3.86 -2.87 0.58
C SER A 304 3.19 -3.55 1.79
N TRP A 305 3.94 -4.32 2.59
CA TRP A 305 3.46 -5.00 3.81
C TRP A 305 3.35 -4.10 5.05
N THR A 306 3.56 -2.79 4.88
CA THR A 306 3.07 -1.74 5.79
C THR A 306 1.55 -1.56 5.74
N MET A 307 0.90 -2.14 4.74
CA MET A 307 -0.55 -2.19 4.61
C MET A 307 -1.22 -2.77 5.86
N GLY A 308 -2.24 -2.10 6.37
CA GLY A 308 -3.07 -2.58 7.47
C GLY A 308 -3.75 -3.91 7.15
N ILE A 309 -3.51 -4.93 7.99
CA ILE A 309 -4.07 -6.26 7.80
C ILE A 309 -5.56 -6.29 8.17
N LEU A 310 -6.35 -6.89 7.28
CA LEU A 310 -7.79 -7.04 7.43
C LEU A 310 -8.16 -8.33 8.18
N PRO A 311 -9.19 -8.30 9.05
CA PRO A 311 -9.70 -9.49 9.73
C PRO A 311 -10.47 -10.40 8.76
N GLU A 312 -9.90 -11.56 8.42
CA GLU A 312 -10.52 -12.53 7.51
C GLU A 312 -11.90 -12.96 8.03
N HIS A 313 -12.01 -13.23 9.33
CA HIS A 313 -13.23 -13.76 9.95
C HIS A 313 -14.45 -12.84 9.82
N LEU A 314 -14.26 -11.54 9.56
CA LEU A 314 -15.32 -10.57 9.33
C LEU A 314 -15.60 -10.29 7.85
N LEU A 315 -14.66 -10.58 6.97
CA LEU A 315 -14.65 -10.09 5.59
C LEU A 315 -14.50 -11.19 4.54
N ASN A 316 -14.40 -12.45 4.96
CA ASN A 316 -14.47 -13.58 4.05
C ASN A 316 -15.84 -13.67 3.35
N ARG A 317 -15.94 -14.57 2.36
CA ARG A 317 -17.14 -14.71 1.53
C ARG A 317 -18.40 -15.01 2.35
N ASP A 318 -18.29 -15.83 3.40
CA ASP A 318 -19.44 -16.20 4.22
C ASP A 318 -19.90 -15.03 5.10
N ALA A 319 -18.96 -14.27 5.67
CA ALA A 319 -19.25 -13.08 6.47
C ALA A 319 -19.90 -11.98 5.62
N LEU A 320 -19.35 -11.69 4.44
CA LEU A 320 -19.94 -10.73 3.49
C LEU A 320 -21.31 -11.18 2.98
N ARG A 321 -21.50 -12.47 2.72
CA ARG A 321 -22.82 -13.02 2.35
C ARG A 321 -23.83 -12.84 3.48
N ALA A 322 -23.44 -13.14 4.71
CA ALA A 322 -24.31 -12.97 5.87
C ALA A 322 -24.66 -11.50 6.08
N GLU A 323 -23.71 -10.59 5.88
CA GLU A 323 -23.94 -9.14 5.92
C GLU A 323 -24.93 -8.69 4.84
N ALA A 324 -24.74 -9.14 3.59
CA ALA A 324 -25.63 -8.83 2.48
C ALA A 324 -27.09 -9.20 2.78
N ILE A 325 -27.31 -10.41 3.32
CA ILE A 325 -28.64 -10.89 3.72
C ILE A 325 -29.24 -10.00 4.81
N ARG A 326 -28.46 -9.66 5.85
CA ARG A 326 -28.92 -8.75 6.93
C ARG A 326 -29.27 -7.37 6.39
N ALA A 327 -28.54 -6.89 5.39
CA ALA A 327 -28.78 -5.60 4.74
C ALA A 327 -29.89 -5.63 3.67
N GLY A 328 -30.53 -6.78 3.43
CA GLY A 328 -31.56 -6.92 2.40
C GLY A 328 -31.04 -6.79 0.97
N ARG A 329 -29.75 -7.09 0.74
CA ARG A 329 -29.08 -7.03 -0.57
C ARG A 329 -28.83 -8.41 -1.13
N ASP A 330 -28.74 -8.52 -2.46
CA ASP A 330 -28.32 -9.77 -3.11
C ASP A 330 -26.84 -10.03 -2.81
N PRO A 331 -26.48 -11.19 -2.19
CA PRO A 331 -25.08 -11.55 -1.96
C PRO A 331 -24.22 -11.59 -3.22
N LYS A 332 -24.80 -11.75 -4.41
CA LYS A 332 -24.05 -11.76 -5.67
C LYS A 332 -23.48 -10.39 -6.05
N ASP A 333 -24.17 -9.32 -5.64
CA ASP A 333 -23.78 -7.93 -5.93
C ASP A 333 -23.16 -7.25 -4.70
N PHE A 334 -22.88 -8.01 -3.63
CA PHE A 334 -22.28 -7.53 -2.40
C PHE A 334 -20.80 -7.92 -2.34
N SER A 335 -19.93 -6.95 -2.10
CA SER A 335 -18.48 -7.13 -2.05
C SER A 335 -17.92 -6.29 -0.90
N LEU A 336 -16.60 -6.32 -0.72
CA LEU A 336 -15.94 -5.55 0.34
C LEU A 336 -16.28 -4.05 0.27
N ARG A 337 -16.49 -3.51 -0.94
CA ARG A 337 -16.87 -2.10 -1.17
C ARG A 337 -18.22 -1.70 -0.58
N HIS A 338 -19.06 -2.68 -0.29
CA HIS A 338 -20.42 -2.50 0.20
C HIS A 338 -20.55 -2.75 1.70
N SER A 339 -19.53 -3.35 2.32
CA SER A 339 -19.54 -3.70 3.74
C SER A 339 -19.58 -2.46 4.63
N GLN A 340 -20.32 -2.55 5.74
CA GLN A 340 -20.33 -1.60 6.85
C GLN A 340 -18.93 -1.45 7.45
N PHE A 341 -18.04 -2.43 7.28
CA PHE A 341 -16.63 -2.33 7.68
C PHE A 341 -15.96 -1.05 7.16
N ASN A 342 -16.37 -0.57 5.99
CA ASN A 342 -15.89 0.67 5.38
C ASN A 342 -16.21 1.94 6.18
N ARG A 343 -17.15 1.87 7.14
CA ARG A 343 -17.49 2.96 8.06
C ARG A 343 -17.32 2.61 9.53
N SER A 344 -17.12 1.33 9.85
CA SER A 344 -16.95 0.84 11.21
C SER A 344 -15.91 -0.29 11.22
N PRO A 345 -14.63 0.06 10.97
CA PRO A 345 -13.57 -0.94 10.84
C PRO A 345 -13.23 -1.59 12.18
N ILE A 346 -12.73 -2.81 12.09
CA ILE A 346 -12.07 -3.54 13.18
C ILE A 346 -10.65 -3.83 12.72
N GLY A 347 -9.66 -3.40 13.50
CA GLY A 347 -8.25 -3.62 13.22
C GLY A 347 -7.53 -4.17 14.44
N SER A 348 -6.20 -4.08 14.45
CA SER A 348 -5.31 -4.59 15.50
C SER A 348 -4.41 -3.48 16.08
N GLY A 349 -4.68 -2.23 15.72
CA GLY A 349 -3.95 -1.04 16.15
C GLY A 349 -4.28 -0.57 17.57
N PRO A 350 -3.59 0.49 18.03
CA PRO A 350 -3.70 1.02 19.40
C PRO A 350 -5.08 1.62 19.74
N PHE A 351 -5.83 2.08 18.73
CA PHE A 351 -7.17 2.63 18.91
C PHE A 351 -8.19 1.84 18.10
N GLN A 352 -9.35 1.64 18.69
CA GLN A 352 -10.50 1.01 18.06
C GLN A 352 -11.53 2.05 17.63
N PHE A 353 -12.22 1.76 16.52
CA PHE A 353 -13.31 2.60 16.05
C PHE A 353 -14.44 2.68 17.08
N ASP A 354 -14.98 3.88 17.31
CA ASP A 354 -16.17 4.08 18.12
C ASP A 354 -17.32 4.71 17.33
N ALA A 355 -17.09 5.85 16.69
CA ALA A 355 -18.15 6.53 15.94
C ALA A 355 -17.60 7.37 14.78
N TRP A 356 -18.40 7.46 13.71
CA TRP A 356 -18.17 8.41 12.63
C TRP A 356 -19.45 9.17 12.31
N LYS A 357 -19.43 10.48 12.58
CA LYS A 357 -20.45 11.41 12.13
C LYS A 357 -19.89 12.20 10.94
N THR A 358 -20.44 11.94 9.76
CA THR A 358 -20.05 12.58 8.51
C THR A 358 -19.99 14.10 8.66
N ASP A 359 -18.93 14.70 8.13
CA ASP A 359 -18.65 16.15 8.14
C ASP A 359 -18.53 16.76 9.55
N GLN A 360 -18.42 15.93 10.60
CA GLN A 360 -18.30 16.40 11.99
C GLN A 360 -17.07 15.81 12.68
N PHE A 361 -17.05 14.49 12.89
CA PHE A 361 -15.92 13.83 13.55
C PHE A 361 -15.86 12.32 13.29
N ILE A 362 -14.65 11.79 13.43
CA ILE A 362 -14.38 10.37 13.66
C ILE A 362 -13.79 10.24 15.07
N ARG A 363 -14.39 9.38 15.90
CA ARG A 363 -13.97 9.13 17.27
C ARG A 363 -13.45 7.71 17.37
N LEU A 364 -12.25 7.60 17.94
CA LEU A 364 -11.60 6.34 18.28
C LEU A 364 -11.43 6.27 19.80
N THR A 365 -11.54 5.06 20.34
CA THR A 365 -11.29 4.78 21.75
C THR A 365 -10.06 3.91 21.88
N ARG A 366 -9.39 3.97 23.02
CA ARG A 366 -8.22 3.15 23.29
C ARG A 366 -8.54 1.67 23.27
N PHE A 367 -7.68 0.87 22.64
CA PHE A 367 -7.73 -0.59 22.78
C PHE A 367 -6.88 -1.05 23.98
N ASP A 368 -7.53 -1.38 25.10
CA ASP A 368 -6.83 -1.74 26.35
C ASP A 368 -5.96 -3.01 26.25
N ARG A 369 -6.25 -3.89 25.27
CA ARG A 369 -5.52 -5.14 25.01
C ARG A 369 -4.47 -5.02 23.90
N TYR A 370 -4.09 -3.78 23.54
CA TYR A 370 -3.08 -3.56 22.52
C TYR A 370 -1.73 -4.15 22.92
N TRP A 371 -1.06 -4.80 21.96
CA TRP A 371 0.07 -5.70 22.21
C TRP A 371 1.37 -4.98 22.64
N GLU A 372 1.55 -3.70 22.30
CA GLU A 372 2.67 -2.87 22.81
C GLU A 372 2.34 -2.17 24.15
N GLY A 373 1.18 -2.45 24.72
CA GLY A 373 0.66 -1.76 25.90
C GLY A 373 -0.32 -0.65 25.52
N ALA A 374 -1.39 -0.55 26.31
CA ALA A 374 -2.47 0.38 26.04
C ALA A 374 -1.98 1.85 25.98
N PRO A 375 -2.40 2.64 24.98
CA PRO A 375 -2.11 4.07 24.92
C PRO A 375 -2.44 4.82 26.23
N ASN A 376 -1.65 5.85 26.53
CA ASN A 376 -1.97 6.74 27.66
C ASN A 376 -3.26 7.54 27.40
N LEU A 377 -3.52 7.87 26.13
CA LEU A 377 -4.74 8.51 25.69
C LEU A 377 -5.89 7.49 25.66
N ARG A 378 -7.04 7.88 26.21
CA ARG A 378 -8.28 7.07 26.21
C ARG A 378 -9.12 7.28 24.95
N GLU A 379 -9.01 8.46 24.34
CA GLU A 379 -9.84 8.87 23.22
C GLU A 379 -9.02 9.68 22.22
N PHE A 380 -9.23 9.40 20.93
CA PHE A 380 -8.71 10.19 19.82
C PHE A 380 -9.89 10.70 19.00
N LEU A 381 -9.99 12.01 18.82
CA LEU A 381 -11.07 12.67 18.10
C LEU A 381 -10.52 13.40 16.88
N PHE A 382 -10.85 12.90 15.70
CA PHE A 382 -10.52 13.50 14.43
C PHE A 382 -11.69 14.38 13.98
N ARG A 383 -11.57 15.69 14.16
CA ARG A 383 -12.64 16.68 13.92
C ARG A 383 -12.54 17.26 12.52
N ILE A 384 -13.63 17.25 11.76
CA ILE A 384 -13.66 17.78 10.40
C ILE A 384 -14.00 19.27 10.45
N ILE A 385 -13.06 20.11 10.00
CA ILE A 385 -13.19 21.57 9.89
C ILE A 385 -12.64 21.97 8.51
N PRO A 386 -13.48 22.03 7.47
CA PRO A 386 -13.06 22.26 6.09
C PRO A 386 -12.76 23.74 5.79
N ASP A 387 -12.28 24.48 6.80
CA ASP A 387 -11.89 25.87 6.71
C ASP A 387 -10.68 26.14 7.61
N LEU A 388 -9.57 26.58 7.01
CA LEU A 388 -8.28 26.74 7.70
C LEU A 388 -8.32 27.83 8.76
N LEU A 389 -9.11 28.90 8.56
CA LEU A 389 -9.26 29.97 9.52
C LEU A 389 -10.03 29.49 10.76
N THR A 390 -11.12 28.75 10.55
CA THR A 390 -11.89 28.13 11.63
C THR A 390 -11.04 27.12 12.40
N ALA A 391 -10.20 26.34 11.72
CA ALA A 391 -9.25 25.43 12.36
C ALA A 391 -8.22 26.18 13.23
N GLU A 392 -7.68 27.31 12.75
CA GLU A 392 -6.79 28.17 13.53
C GLU A 392 -7.48 28.71 14.79
N VAL A 393 -8.69 29.26 14.66
CA VAL A 393 -9.47 29.78 15.80
C VAL A 393 -9.78 28.67 16.81
N THR A 394 -10.12 27.47 16.33
CA THR A 394 -10.37 26.27 17.16
C THR A 394 -9.14 25.89 18.00
N PHE A 395 -7.95 25.98 17.40
CA PHE A 395 -6.68 25.75 18.08
C PHE A 395 -6.38 26.81 19.13
N TYR A 396 -6.54 28.11 18.81
CA TYR A 396 -6.37 29.18 19.81
C TYR A 396 -7.34 29.08 20.97
N ALA A 397 -8.55 28.60 20.73
CA ALA A 397 -9.54 28.36 21.76
C ALA A 397 -9.20 27.15 22.65
N GLY A 398 -8.17 26.35 22.35
CA GLY A 398 -7.79 25.15 23.10
C GLY A 398 -8.72 23.94 22.85
N THR A 399 -9.57 24.03 21.84
CA THR A 399 -10.52 22.97 21.47
C THR A 399 -9.97 21.97 20.44
N SER A 400 -8.72 22.17 20.00
CA SER A 400 -7.87 21.22 19.27
C SER A 400 -6.49 21.15 19.95
N ASP A 401 -5.84 19.99 19.92
CA ASP A 401 -4.48 19.79 20.46
C ASP A 401 -3.37 20.03 19.43
N ALA A 402 -3.71 19.91 18.15
CA ALA A 402 -2.78 20.08 17.06
C ALA A 402 -3.36 20.99 15.98
N TYR A 403 -2.45 21.69 15.31
CA TYR A 403 -2.76 22.56 14.18
C TYR A 403 -1.63 22.54 13.17
N GLY A 404 -1.96 22.23 11.92
CA GLY A 404 -1.04 22.35 10.79
C GLY A 404 -0.89 23.81 10.38
N ALA A 405 0.13 24.49 10.91
CA ALA A 405 0.41 25.87 10.60
C ALA A 405 0.67 26.08 9.10
N GLN A 406 0.01 27.08 8.52
CA GLN A 406 0.29 27.54 7.16
C GLN A 406 1.62 28.30 7.13
N PRO A 407 2.35 28.31 6.01
CA PRO A 407 3.69 28.89 5.94
C PRO A 407 3.80 30.33 6.48
N HIS A 408 2.83 31.18 6.13
CA HIS A 408 2.77 32.58 6.58
C HIS A 408 2.52 32.76 8.10
N GLN A 409 2.05 31.71 8.80
CA GLN A 409 1.75 31.74 10.23
C GLN A 409 2.93 31.27 11.07
N VAL A 410 3.88 30.51 10.50
CA VAL A 410 4.95 29.83 11.25
C VAL A 410 5.80 30.82 12.06
N GLU A 411 6.18 31.95 11.47
CA GLU A 411 7.01 32.97 12.14
C GLU A 411 6.37 33.49 13.43
N ARG A 412 5.05 33.67 13.41
CA ARG A 412 4.28 34.16 14.55
C ARG A 412 4.04 33.06 15.58
N LEU A 413 3.65 31.86 15.14
CA LEU A 413 3.30 30.74 16.01
C LEU A 413 4.52 30.16 16.73
N ARG A 414 5.70 30.10 16.08
CA ARG A 414 6.93 29.56 16.70
C ARG A 414 7.40 30.35 17.91
N HIS A 415 7.02 31.62 18.00
CA HIS A 415 7.39 32.53 19.08
C HIS A 415 6.31 32.67 20.16
N ASP A 416 5.14 32.07 19.97
CA ASP A 416 4.06 32.10 20.96
C ASP A 416 4.36 31.08 22.07
N PRO A 417 4.63 31.51 23.31
CA PRO A 417 5.02 30.61 24.40
C PRO A 417 3.91 29.64 24.83
N ARG A 418 2.67 29.82 24.33
CA ARG A 418 1.55 28.91 24.61
C ARG A 418 1.64 27.60 23.84
N PHE A 419 2.42 27.55 22.75
CA PHE A 419 2.44 26.41 21.85
C PHE A 419 3.83 25.81 21.69
N GLN A 420 3.86 24.52 21.35
CA GLN A 420 5.08 23.85 20.93
C GLN A 420 5.09 23.76 19.41
N SER A 421 6.16 24.26 18.78
CA SER A 421 6.32 24.23 17.34
C SER A 421 7.21 23.06 16.92
N PHE A 422 6.69 22.17 16.09
CA PHE A 422 7.44 21.08 15.48
C PHE A 422 7.52 21.33 13.97
N SER A 423 8.74 21.43 13.43
CA SER A 423 8.97 21.60 12.00
C SER A 423 10.03 20.61 11.53
N ARG A 424 9.71 19.87 10.47
CA ARG A 424 10.58 18.90 9.80
C ARG A 424 10.21 18.88 8.32
N LEU A 425 11.17 18.56 7.47
CA LEU A 425 10.88 18.33 6.05
C LEU A 425 9.98 17.09 5.93
N GLY A 426 8.90 17.22 5.14
CA GLY A 426 7.92 16.15 4.97
C GLY A 426 8.33 15.11 3.93
N LEU A 427 7.78 13.91 4.04
CA LEU A 427 7.94 12.82 3.07
C LEU A 427 7.00 13.01 1.86
N GLY A 428 7.10 14.15 1.20
CA GLY A 428 6.27 14.49 0.05
C GLY A 428 6.85 15.65 -0.74
N TYR A 429 6.31 15.86 -1.94
CA TYR A 429 6.67 16.99 -2.79
C TYR A 429 5.42 17.51 -3.50
N THR A 430 5.45 18.81 -3.84
CA THR A 430 4.42 19.45 -4.66
C THR A 430 4.92 19.59 -6.08
N TYR A 431 4.08 19.33 -7.08
CA TYR A 431 4.47 19.39 -8.49
C TYR A 431 3.33 19.85 -9.39
N ILE A 432 3.69 20.27 -10.60
CA ILE A 432 2.74 20.52 -11.69
C ILE A 432 2.73 19.30 -12.60
N GLY A 433 1.61 18.57 -12.60
CA GLY A 433 1.42 17.40 -13.45
C GLY A 433 0.95 17.77 -14.86
N TYR A 434 1.80 17.63 -15.86
CA TYR A 434 1.41 17.82 -17.26
C TYR A 434 0.71 16.58 -17.83
N ASN A 435 -0.58 16.71 -18.18
CA ASN A 435 -1.32 15.62 -18.81
C ASN A 435 -0.88 15.41 -20.27
N MET A 436 0.02 14.47 -20.51
CA MET A 436 0.60 14.16 -21.83
C MET A 436 -0.42 13.62 -22.84
N ARG A 437 -1.66 13.31 -22.43
CA ARG A 437 -2.74 12.97 -23.37
C ARG A 437 -3.26 14.20 -24.13
N ARG A 438 -2.95 15.41 -23.68
CA ARG A 438 -3.32 16.66 -24.37
C ARG A 438 -2.23 17.07 -25.36
N PRO A 439 -2.56 17.39 -26.62
CA PRO A 439 -1.57 17.73 -27.66
C PRO A 439 -0.56 18.82 -27.24
N ILE A 440 -1.01 19.85 -26.53
CA ILE A 440 -0.17 20.97 -26.08
C ILE A 440 0.98 20.54 -25.14
N PHE A 441 0.85 19.42 -24.44
CA PHE A 441 1.87 18.93 -23.49
C PHE A 441 2.68 17.76 -24.04
N GLN A 442 2.48 17.33 -25.29
CA GLN A 442 3.22 16.21 -25.88
C GLN A 442 4.67 16.59 -26.21
N ASP A 443 4.89 17.80 -26.74
CA ASP A 443 6.23 18.29 -27.03
C ASP A 443 7.00 18.61 -25.73
N VAL A 444 8.14 17.93 -25.53
CA VAL A 444 9.01 18.14 -24.37
C VAL A 444 9.52 19.58 -24.27
N ARG A 445 9.68 20.29 -25.40
CA ARG A 445 10.13 21.69 -25.43
C ARG A 445 9.11 22.62 -24.80
N VAL A 446 7.82 22.35 -24.97
CA VAL A 446 6.74 23.13 -24.32
C VAL A 446 6.81 22.94 -22.81
N ARG A 447 6.92 21.70 -22.33
CA ARG A 447 7.01 21.42 -20.88
C ARG A 447 8.27 22.04 -20.26
N LYS A 448 9.41 21.99 -20.96
CA LYS A 448 10.64 22.67 -20.54
C LYS A 448 10.47 24.18 -20.48
N ALA A 449 9.89 24.81 -21.51
CA ALA A 449 9.64 26.25 -21.51
C ALA A 449 8.70 26.69 -20.36
N LEU A 450 7.64 25.93 -20.09
CA LEU A 450 6.75 26.19 -18.96
C LEU A 450 7.46 26.02 -17.62
N GLY A 451 8.30 25.01 -17.46
CA GLY A 451 9.12 24.81 -16.26
C GLY A 451 10.09 25.97 -16.02
N MET A 452 10.78 26.43 -17.07
CA MET A 452 11.72 27.57 -17.00
C MET A 452 11.01 28.92 -16.75
N ALA A 453 9.72 29.02 -17.08
CA ALA A 453 8.93 30.22 -16.83
C ALA A 453 8.48 30.36 -15.37
N ILE A 454 8.64 29.32 -14.55
CA ILE A 454 8.25 29.31 -13.14
C ILE A 454 9.48 29.63 -12.29
N ASN A 455 9.43 30.75 -11.57
CA ASN A 455 10.44 31.07 -10.58
C ASN A 455 10.14 30.34 -9.27
N VAL A 456 10.73 29.15 -9.09
CA VAL A 456 10.51 28.30 -7.91
C VAL A 456 11.06 28.96 -6.64
N GLU A 457 12.17 29.69 -6.73
CA GLU A 457 12.78 30.36 -5.57
C GLU A 457 11.87 31.47 -5.05
N GLU A 458 11.30 32.30 -5.92
CA GLU A 458 10.33 33.32 -5.49
C GLU A 458 9.07 32.71 -4.88
N ILE A 459 8.62 31.55 -5.35
CA ILE A 459 7.49 30.83 -4.74
C ILE A 459 7.89 30.38 -3.32
N ILE A 460 9.08 29.82 -3.14
CA ILE A 460 9.57 29.38 -1.83
C ILE A 460 9.67 30.57 -0.87
N ASP A 461 10.27 31.67 -1.32
CA ASP A 461 10.50 32.85 -0.50
C ASP A 461 9.21 33.59 -0.12
N TYR A 462 8.36 33.88 -1.12
CA TYR A 462 7.23 34.80 -0.92
C TYR A 462 5.88 34.12 -0.71
N VAL A 463 5.66 32.93 -1.27
CA VAL A 463 4.40 32.19 -1.11
C VAL A 463 4.51 31.20 0.05
N LEU A 464 5.66 30.53 0.17
CA LEU A 464 5.91 29.51 1.20
C LEU A 464 6.77 30.05 2.35
N TYR A 465 7.12 31.33 2.39
CA TYR A 465 7.80 31.96 3.54
C TYR A 465 9.04 31.16 4.02
N ALA A 466 9.82 30.65 3.07
CA ALA A 466 10.97 29.77 3.31
C ALA A 466 10.66 28.49 4.12
N GLN A 467 9.41 28.02 4.14
CA GLN A 467 8.96 26.77 4.77
C GLN A 467 8.92 25.59 3.80
N ALA A 468 9.72 25.64 2.73
CA ALA A 468 9.84 24.56 1.77
C ALA A 468 11.26 24.50 1.22
N GLU A 469 11.64 23.32 0.72
CA GLU A 469 12.89 23.14 0.01
C GLU A 469 12.64 22.78 -1.44
N ARG A 470 13.44 23.34 -2.35
CA ARG A 470 13.44 22.92 -3.75
C ARG A 470 13.88 21.46 -3.85
N THR A 471 13.16 20.69 -4.65
CA THR A 471 13.52 19.32 -5.05
C THR A 471 13.62 19.24 -6.57
N THR A 472 14.52 18.40 -7.08
CA THR A 472 14.86 18.28 -8.51
C THR A 472 14.35 16.98 -9.13
N GLY A 473 13.70 16.12 -8.34
CA GLY A 473 13.15 14.85 -8.78
C GLY A 473 11.91 14.41 -8.00
N PRO A 474 11.35 13.24 -8.34
CA PRO A 474 10.15 12.69 -7.70
C PRO A 474 10.45 12.04 -6.33
N TYR A 475 11.62 12.32 -5.73
CA TYR A 475 12.05 11.75 -4.47
C TYR A 475 12.27 12.86 -3.44
N PRO A 476 11.70 12.76 -2.22
CA PRO A 476 12.03 13.67 -1.13
C PRO A 476 13.52 13.58 -0.77
N LYS A 477 14.12 14.72 -0.44
CA LYS A 477 15.55 14.85 -0.11
C LYS A 477 16.03 13.96 1.04
N GLN A 478 15.13 13.56 1.93
CA GLN A 478 15.43 12.69 3.07
C GLN A 478 15.58 11.22 2.70
N THR A 479 15.27 10.84 1.46
CA THR A 479 15.34 9.45 1.00
C THR A 479 16.69 9.17 0.34
N GLU A 480 17.17 7.93 0.47
CA GLU A 480 18.42 7.47 -0.17
C GLU A 480 18.36 7.51 -1.71
N PHE A 481 17.15 7.62 -2.28
CA PHE A 481 16.89 7.67 -3.72
C PHE A 481 16.99 9.08 -4.31
N TYR A 482 17.10 10.11 -3.47
CA TYR A 482 17.32 11.47 -3.94
C TYR A 482 18.76 11.63 -4.44
N ASP A 483 18.91 12.01 -5.70
CA ASP A 483 20.21 12.32 -6.28
C ASP A 483 20.50 13.83 -6.13
N PRO A 484 21.42 14.22 -5.23
CA PRO A 484 21.76 15.62 -5.02
C PRO A 484 22.55 16.25 -6.18
N THR A 485 23.00 15.44 -7.16
CA THR A 485 23.79 15.92 -8.31
C THR A 485 22.93 16.41 -9.48
N VAL A 486 21.62 16.17 -9.44
CA VAL A 486 20.66 16.63 -10.44
C VAL A 486 20.15 18.03 -10.05
N GLU A 487 20.44 19.04 -10.88
CA GLU A 487 20.06 20.46 -10.68
C GLU A 487 18.78 20.92 -11.40
#